data_AF-A0A4V1ZY28-F1
#
_entry.id   AF-A0A4V1ZY28-F1
#
_cell.length_a   1.000
_cell.length_b   1.000
_cell.length_c   1.000
_cell.angle_alpha   90.00
_cell.angle_beta   90.00
_cell.angle_gamma   90.00
#
_symmetry.space_group_name_H-M   'P 1'
#
loop_
_entity.id
_entity.type
_entity.pdbx_description
1 polymer ?
#
loop_
_entity_poly.entity_id
_entity_poly.type
_entity_poly.pdbx_seq_one_letter_code
_entity_poly.pdbx_strand_id
1 'polypeptide(L)' 'MTRALNIDALPAEVIAMAAKHSATISAIEAIKPRGTRVVFQNARGAVTVATAFRGRILTGAITRTAWTQQRIS' A
#
# COMPACT_ATOMS: atom_id res chain seq x y z
N MET A 1 15.02 1.74 1.37
CA MET A 1 13.55 1.81 1.22
C MET A 1 13.05 0.42 0.83
N THR A 2 12.02 -0.12 1.49
CA THR A 2 11.52 -1.48 1.20
C THR A 2 10.50 -1.46 0.06
N ARG A 3 10.12 -2.63 -0.47
CA ARG A 3 9.07 -2.75 -1.48
C ARG A 3 7.64 -2.48 -0.97
N ALA A 4 7.46 -2.29 0.34
CA ALA A 4 6.16 -2.09 0.96
C ALA A 4 5.98 -0.63 1.40
N LEU A 5 4.83 -0.04 1.07
CA LEU A 5 4.43 1.30 1.49
C LEU A 5 3.10 1.24 2.21
N ASN A 6 2.91 2.17 3.14
CA ASN A 6 1.60 2.51 3.67
C ASN A 6 1.28 3.93 3.19
N ILE A 7 0.16 4.10 2.51
CA ILE A 7 -0.20 5.33 1.82
C ILE A 7 -1.53 5.81 2.36
N ASP A 8 -1.60 7.09 2.70
CA ASP A 8 -2.82 7.78 3.05
C ASP A 8 -3.67 8.06 1.80
N ALA A 9 -4.19 7.00 1.19
CA ALA A 9 -4.99 7.01 -0.02
C ALA A 9 -5.90 5.78 -0.07
N LEU A 10 -6.98 5.86 -0.84
CA LEU A 10 -7.85 4.72 -1.11
C LEU A 10 -7.15 3.71 -2.03
N PRO A 11 -7.49 2.41 -1.97
CA PRO A 11 -6.87 1.41 -2.84
C PRO A 11 -6.96 1.75 -4.33
N ALA A 12 -8.09 2.29 -4.78
CA ALA A 12 -8.29 2.72 -6.16
C ALA A 12 -7.31 3.82 -6.60
N GLU A 13 -7.05 4.81 -5.73
CA GLU A 13 -6.08 5.88 -6.00
C GLU A 13 -4.65 5.32 -6.09
N VAL A 14 -4.30 4.36 -5.22
CA VAL A 14 -3.00 3.69 -5.23
C VAL A 14 -2.82 2.87 -6.50
N ILE A 15 -3.84 2.13 -6.94
CA ILE A 15 -3.81 1.35 -8.19
C ILE A 15 -3.64 2.28 -9.39
N ALA A 16 -4.40 3.38 -9.47
CA ALA A 16 -4.30 4.33 -10.57
C ALA A 16 -2.91 4.98 -10.64
N MET A 17 -2.34 5.37 -9.50
CA MET A 17 -0.99 5.94 -9.44
C MET A 17 0.08 4.92 -9.84
N ALA A 18 -0.03 3.68 -9.35
CA ALA A 18 0.89 2.61 -9.69
C ALA A 18 0.87 2.31 -11.20
N ALA A 19 -0.33 2.22 -11.80
CA ALA A 19 -0.50 2.02 -13.23
C ALA A 19 0.12 3.17 -14.05
N LYS A 20 -0.12 4.42 -13.66
CA LYS A 20 0.47 5.62 -14.29
C LYS A 20 2.01 5.58 -14.33
N HIS A 21 2.63 4.94 -13.34
CA HIS A 21 4.09 4.85 -13.22
C HIS A 21 4.67 3.49 -13.61
N SER A 22 3.86 2.58 -14.20
CA SER A 22 4.27 1.21 -14.52
C SER A 22 4.90 0.46 -13.32
N ALA A 23 4.38 0.72 -12.12
CA ALA A 23 4.85 0.10 -10.89
C ALA A 23 3.98 -1.11 -10.54
N THR A 24 4.46 -2.33 -10.80
CA THR A 24 3.72 -3.57 -10.56
C THR A 24 3.44 -3.79 -9.07
N ILE A 25 2.17 -3.95 -8.71
CA ILE A 25 1.71 -4.29 -7.37
C ILE A 25 1.68 -5.81 -7.22
N SER A 26 2.22 -6.32 -6.11
CA SER A 26 2.17 -7.73 -5.70
C SER A 26 1.08 -8.02 -4.67
N ALA A 27 0.75 -7.05 -3.82
CA ALA A 27 -0.33 -7.14 -2.84
C ALA A 27 -0.83 -5.75 -2.47
N ILE A 28 -2.12 -5.63 -2.16
CA ILE A 28 -2.74 -4.40 -1.70
C ILE A 28 -3.85 -4.72 -0.69
N GLU A 29 -3.88 -3.98 0.42
CA GLU A 29 -4.91 -4.11 1.46
C GLU A 29 -5.30 -2.71 1.97
N ALA A 30 -6.59 -2.50 2.21
CA ALA A 30 -7.06 -1.30 2.89
C ALA A 30 -6.67 -1.35 4.37
N ILE A 31 -6.25 -0.21 4.93
CA ILE A 31 -5.94 -0.04 6.34
C ILE A 31 -7.14 0.66 7.00
N LYS A 32 -7.62 0.13 8.13
CA LYS A 32 -8.61 0.80 8.99
C LYS A 32 -7.90 1.71 10.00
N PRO A 33 -8.43 2.90 10.32
CA PRO A 33 -9.64 3.52 9.77
C PRO A 33 -9.43 4.18 8.40
N ARG A 34 -8.18 4.40 7.98
CA ARG A 34 -7.84 5.08 6.74
C ARG A 34 -6.50 4.62 6.18
N GLY A 35 -6.38 4.64 4.85
CA GLY A 35 -5.15 4.38 4.11
C GLY A 35 -5.12 3.01 3.45
N THR A 36 -3.99 2.71 2.81
CA THR A 36 -3.76 1.49 2.04
C THR A 36 -2.33 1.02 2.25
N ARG A 37 -2.15 -0.27 2.56
CA ARG A 37 -0.84 -0.92 2.46
C ARG A 37 -0.71 -1.53 1.08
N VAL A 38 0.40 -1.24 0.42
CA VAL A 38 0.71 -1.77 -0.90
C VAL A 38 2.12 -2.34 -0.89
N VAL A 39 2.29 -3.49 -1.55
CA VAL A 39 3.58 -4.14 -1.74
C VAL A 39 3.84 -4.19 -3.25
N PHE A 40 4.91 -3.56 -3.69
CA PHE A 40 5.35 -3.59 -5.08
C PHE A 40 6.22 -4.80 -5.36
N GLN A 41 6.33 -5.18 -6.64
CA GLN A 41 7.20 -6.27 -7.08
C GLN A 41 8.68 -6.00 -6.75
N ASN A 42 9.10 -4.73 -6.76
CA ASN A 42 10.47 -4.31 -6.46
C ASN A 42 10.53 -2.96 -5.73
N ALA A 43 11.69 -2.63 -5.17
CA ALA A 43 11.91 -1.40 -4.43
C ALA A 43 11.85 -0.14 -5.32
N ARG A 44 12.22 -0.25 -6.60
CA ARG A 44 12.18 0.89 -7.54
C ARG A 44 10.76 1.39 -7.73
N GLY A 45 9.80 0.50 -7.98
CA GLY A 45 8.38 0.85 -8.09
C GLY A 45 7.84 1.52 -6.82
N ALA A 46 8.23 1.01 -5.65
CA ALA A 46 7.89 1.63 -4.37
C ALA A 46 8.46 3.06 -4.25
N VAL A 47 9.72 3.30 -4.60
CA VAL A 47 10.31 4.66 -4.57
C VAL A 47 9.57 5.62 -5.50
N THR A 48 9.25 5.17 -6.72
CA THR A 48 8.54 5.99 -7.71
C THR A 48 7.15 6.39 -7.20
N VAL A 49 6.37 5.42 -6.70
CA VAL A 49 5.03 5.69 -6.18
C VAL A 49 5.08 6.50 -4.88
N ALA A 50 6.06 6.26 -4.02
CA ALA A 50 6.25 7.05 -2.80
C ALA A 50 6.51 8.53 -3.11
N THR A 51 7.35 8.80 -4.11
CA THR A 51 7.63 10.17 -4.59
C THR A 51 6.36 10.82 -5.16
N ALA A 52 5.54 10.07 -5.89
CA ALA A 52 4.30 10.56 -6.48
C ALA A 52 3.23 10.92 -5.43
N PHE A 53 3.11 10.13 -4.36
CA PHE A 53 2.19 10.41 -3.24
C PHE A 53 2.71 11.46 -2.25
N ARG A 54 4.01 11.83 -2.32
CA ARG A 54 4.65 12.82 -1.44
C ARG A 54 4.38 12.53 0.04
N GLY A 55 4.18 13.55 0.88
CA GLY A 55 3.97 13.46 2.34
C GLY A 55 2.75 12.64 2.81
N ARG A 56 2.10 11.88 1.93
CA ARG A 56 1.03 10.92 2.24
C ARG A 56 1.57 9.52 2.58
N ILE A 57 2.87 9.36 2.77
CA ILE A 57 3.44 8.11 3.27
C ILE A 57 3.27 8.03 4.78
N LEU A 58 2.55 7.00 5.22
CA LEU A 58 2.30 6.73 6.63
C LEU A 58 3.53 6.04 7.24
N THR A 59 4.28 6.77 8.06
CA THR A 59 5.49 6.30 8.75
C THR A 59 5.26 5.86 10.19
N GLY A 60 4.07 6.15 10.75
CA GLY A 60 3.68 5.78 12.11
C GLY A 60 3.34 4.30 12.29
N ALA A 61 3.19 3.87 13.54
CA ALA A 61 2.75 2.52 13.88
C ALA A 61 1.36 2.25 13.29
N ILE A 62 1.29 1.32 12.33
CA ILE A 62 0.02 0.89 11.72
C ILE A 62 -0.42 -0.40 12.38
N THR A 63 -1.55 -0.36 13.09
CA THR A 63 -2.19 -1.55 13.62
C THR A 63 -2.82 -2.33 12.46
N ARG A 64 -2.14 -3.38 12.01
CA ARG A 64 -2.73 -4.34 11.08
C ARG A 64 -3.66 -5.23 11.86
N THR A 65 -4.94 -5.25 11.50
CA THR A 65 -5.83 -6.30 11.99
C THR A 65 -5.35 -7.61 11.38
N ALA A 66 -4.85 -8.52 12.22
CA ALA A 66 -4.46 -9.85 11.74
C ALA A 66 -5.69 -10.48 11.08
N TRP A 67 -5.49 -11.08 9.90
CA TRP A 67 -6.54 -11.85 9.25
C TRP A 67 -6.85 -13.07 10.13
N THR A 68 -7.95 -13.01 10.88
CA THR A 68 -8.53 -14.19 11.53
C THR A 68 -9.28 -14.99 10.47
N GLN A 69 -8.72 -16.13 10.07
CA GLN A 69 -9.46 -17.14 9.31
C GLN A 69 -10.67 -17.57 10.15
N GLN A 70 -11.87 -17.07 9.85
CA GLN A 70 -13.08 -17.67 10.38
C GLN A 70 -13.26 -19.03 9.70
N ARG A 71 -12.96 -20.10 10.43
CA ARG A 71 -13.40 -21.44 10.05
C ARG A 71 -14.92 -21.46 10.15
N ILE A 72 -15.58 -21.54 9.01
CA ILE A 72 -16.97 -22.00 8.95
C ILE A 72 -16.97 -23.49 9.27
N SER A 73 -17.70 -23.86 10.32
CA SER A 73 -18.03 -25.25 10.69
C SER A 73 -19.25 -25.72 9.93
#